data_AF-A0A146F9B9-F1
#
_entry.id   AF-A0A146F9B9-F1
#
_cell.length_a   1.000
_cell.length_b   1.000
_cell.length_c   1.000
_cell.angle_alpha   90.00
_cell.angle_beta   90.00
_cell.angle_gamma   90.00
#
_symmetry.space_group_name_H-M   'P 1'
#
loop_
_entity.id
_entity.type
_entity.pdbx_description
1 polymer ?
#
loop_
_entity_poly.entity_id
_entity_poly.type
_entity_poly.pdbx_seq_one_letter_code
_entity_poly.pdbx_strand_id
1 'polypeptide(L)'
;MTKRKVYLDMEDFHKALRLLDAKLGTDPMIMAFAPIRMIVAGGFFSVMYLKNRKTTTDMDFLLDPEWANDEDIKVPLQKSIREVANEAHYMEDWANEDVGVFVTEKTRKILMEDAIKQNIVLWASGTLLVFAAPVEWALERKLRRIYCAERGRKAELDLADAVAMLKFMKERKGGKLDKEYCRTLNKNGFDVMPDVETMNCVAAAYKATYGEDVFL
;
A
#
# COMPACT_ATOMS: atom_id res chain seq x y z
N MET A 1 12.18 3.34 30.09
CA MET A 1 11.20 3.36 28.98
C MET A 1 11.95 3.06 27.69
N THR A 2 11.65 1.95 27.03
CA THR A 2 12.28 1.59 25.75
C THR A 2 11.72 2.49 24.65
N LYS A 3 12.58 3.08 23.81
CA LYS A 3 12.14 3.97 22.72
C LYS A 3 11.39 3.15 21.66
N ARG A 4 10.20 3.59 21.27
CA ARG A 4 9.43 2.97 20.19
C ARG A 4 10.15 3.10 18.85
N LYS A 5 10.09 2.06 18.02
CA LYS A 5 10.65 2.03 16.66
C LYS A 5 9.69 2.75 15.71
N VAL A 6 10.23 3.69 14.93
CA VAL A 6 9.48 4.53 13.97
C VAL A 6 9.59 4.01 12.54
N TYR A 7 10.72 3.41 12.18
CA TYR A 7 10.95 2.85 10.85
C TYR A 7 11.02 1.34 10.94
N LEU A 8 10.18 0.66 10.15
CA LEU A 8 10.02 -0.79 10.10
C LEU A 8 10.56 -1.32 8.78
N ASP A 9 11.39 -2.35 8.86
CA ASP A 9 11.86 -3.15 7.73
C ASP A 9 10.98 -4.38 7.49
N MET A 10 11.37 -5.21 6.53
CA MET A 10 10.67 -6.44 6.17
C MET A 10 10.57 -7.45 7.33
N GLU A 11 11.61 -7.57 8.15
CA GLU A 11 11.62 -8.50 9.29
C GLU A 11 10.67 -8.01 10.38
N ASP A 12 10.66 -6.70 10.64
CA ASP A 12 9.72 -6.08 11.57
C ASP A 12 8.27 -6.32 11.16
N PHE A 13 7.94 -6.16 9.87
CA PHE A 13 6.58 -6.40 9.38
C PHE A 13 6.20 -7.87 9.42
N HIS A 14 7.10 -8.79 9.07
CA HIS A 14 6.84 -10.22 9.25
C HIS A 14 6.64 -10.60 10.71
N LYS A 15 7.37 -9.98 11.65
CA LYS A 15 7.11 -10.13 13.08
C LYS A 15 5.74 -9.55 13.45
N ALA A 16 5.42 -8.34 13.00
CA ALA A 16 4.16 -7.67 13.31
C ALA A 16 2.95 -8.47 12.84
N LEU A 17 2.98 -8.97 11.60
CA LEU A 17 1.91 -9.76 11.00
C LEU A 17 1.73 -11.12 11.68
N ARG A 18 2.82 -11.79 12.10
CA ARG A 18 2.74 -13.02 12.91
C ARG A 18 2.09 -12.78 14.27
N LEU A 19 2.48 -11.70 14.95
CA LEU A 19 1.88 -11.33 16.23
C LEU A 19 0.41 -10.93 16.07
N LEU A 20 0.08 -10.22 14.99
CA LEU A 20 -1.29 -9.83 14.66
C LEU A 20 -2.15 -11.06 14.40
N ASP A 21 -1.68 -11.99 13.55
CA ASP A 21 -2.36 -13.26 13.26
C ASP A 21 -2.62 -14.08 14.54
N ALA A 22 -1.63 -14.19 15.41
CA ALA A 22 -1.78 -14.90 16.68
C ALA A 22 -2.85 -14.26 17.58
N LYS A 23 -2.90 -12.93 17.67
CA LYS A 23 -3.89 -12.20 18.49
C LYS A 23 -5.30 -12.31 17.90
N LEU A 24 -5.42 -12.10 16.58
CA LEU A 24 -6.68 -12.28 15.85
C LEU A 24 -7.22 -13.70 16.02
N GLY A 25 -6.34 -14.70 16.05
CA GLY A 25 -6.71 -16.11 16.26
C GLY A 25 -7.28 -16.43 17.64
N THR A 26 -7.19 -15.51 18.60
CA THR A 26 -7.81 -15.67 19.93
C THR A 26 -9.19 -15.03 20.03
N ASP A 27 -9.60 -14.23 19.05
CA ASP A 27 -10.88 -13.55 19.04
C ASP A 27 -11.94 -14.42 18.33
N PRO A 28 -12.99 -14.90 19.03
CA PRO A 28 -14.00 -15.77 18.43
C PRO A 28 -14.77 -15.12 17.28
N MET A 29 -14.97 -13.80 17.35
CA MET A 29 -15.69 -13.06 16.31
C MET A 29 -14.85 -12.98 15.05
N ILE A 30 -13.58 -12.61 15.16
CA ILE A 30 -12.65 -12.64 14.01
C ILE A 30 -12.58 -14.04 13.39
N MET A 31 -12.46 -15.09 14.21
CA MET A 31 -12.36 -16.46 13.73
C MET A 31 -13.62 -16.94 13.00
N ALA A 32 -14.80 -16.44 13.34
CA ALA A 32 -16.04 -16.79 12.65
C ALA A 32 -16.10 -16.26 11.20
N PHE A 33 -15.36 -15.18 10.90
CA PHE A 33 -15.32 -14.53 9.59
C PHE A 33 -13.95 -14.58 8.93
N ALA A 34 -13.04 -15.38 9.48
CA ALA A 34 -11.69 -15.53 8.99
C ALA A 34 -11.64 -16.26 7.62
N PRO A 35 -10.68 -15.92 6.74
CA PRO A 35 -9.68 -14.87 6.93
C PRO A 35 -10.26 -13.47 6.69
N ILE A 36 -9.92 -12.54 7.57
CA ILE A 36 -10.20 -11.12 7.36
C ILE A 36 -9.32 -10.61 6.23
N ARG A 37 -9.94 -10.00 5.23
CA ARG A 37 -9.27 -9.54 4.01
C ARG A 37 -8.99 -8.04 4.09
N MET A 38 -7.81 -7.64 3.62
CA MET A 38 -7.45 -6.24 3.45
C MET A 38 -6.51 -6.05 2.26
N ILE A 39 -6.52 -4.84 1.71
CA ILE A 39 -5.55 -4.40 0.72
C ILE A 39 -4.62 -3.37 1.35
N VAL A 40 -3.33 -3.42 1.02
CA VAL A 40 -2.33 -2.48 1.54
C VAL A 40 -1.67 -1.68 0.43
N ALA A 41 -1.29 -0.45 0.77
CA ALA A 41 -0.67 0.46 -0.17
C ALA A 41 0.58 1.12 0.45
N GLY A 42 1.16 2.07 -0.29
CA GLY A 42 2.21 2.93 0.23
C GLY A 42 3.54 2.21 0.46
N GLY A 43 4.28 2.69 1.47
CA GLY A 43 5.66 2.25 1.70
C GLY A 43 5.78 0.78 2.11
N PHE A 44 4.72 0.20 2.70
CA PHE A 44 4.70 -1.23 3.03
C PHE A 44 4.86 -2.10 1.79
N PHE A 45 4.12 -1.79 0.71
CA PHE A 45 4.25 -2.50 -0.57
C PHE A 45 5.66 -2.34 -1.18
N SER A 46 6.25 -1.14 -1.05
CA SER A 46 7.61 -0.86 -1.48
C SER A 46 8.68 -1.67 -0.73
N VAL A 47 8.48 -1.91 0.57
CA VAL A 47 9.39 -2.72 1.39
C VAL A 47 9.18 -4.21 1.16
N MET A 48 7.94 -4.68 1.27
CA MET A 48 7.60 -6.11 1.30
C MET A 48 7.68 -6.79 -0.07
N TYR A 49 7.36 -6.07 -1.15
CA TYR A 49 7.20 -6.67 -2.48
C TYR A 49 8.16 -6.10 -3.52
N LEU A 50 8.13 -4.77 -3.73
CA LEU A 50 8.96 -4.13 -4.76
C LEU A 50 10.44 -4.09 -4.36
N LYS A 51 10.74 -4.16 -3.06
CA LYS A 51 12.09 -4.14 -2.48
C LYS A 51 12.92 -2.92 -2.91
N ASN A 52 12.26 -1.81 -3.26
CA ASN A 52 12.91 -0.55 -3.61
C ASN A 52 13.20 0.34 -2.38
N ARG A 53 12.70 -0.05 -1.20
CA ARG A 53 12.97 0.60 0.09
C ARG A 53 13.46 -0.43 1.11
N LYS A 54 14.31 0.03 2.04
CA LYS A 54 14.73 -0.78 3.21
C LYS A 54 13.72 -0.71 4.35
N THR A 55 13.09 0.45 4.55
CA THR A 55 12.17 0.70 5.66
C THR A 55 11.05 1.65 5.26
N THR A 56 9.93 1.61 5.98
CA THR A 56 8.84 2.61 5.97
C THR A 56 8.33 2.83 7.40
N THR A 57 7.40 3.75 7.63
CA THR A 57 6.87 4.04 8.97
C THR A 57 5.78 3.09 9.41
N ASP A 58 4.92 2.68 8.48
CA ASP A 58 3.62 2.07 8.76
C ASP A 58 3.14 1.19 7.59
N MET A 59 2.02 0.51 7.83
CA MET A 59 1.21 -0.25 6.90
C MET A 59 -0.16 0.43 6.74
N ASP A 60 -0.30 1.22 5.68
CA ASP A 60 -1.60 1.75 5.24
C ASP A 60 -2.45 0.64 4.64
N PHE A 61 -3.61 0.35 5.22
CA PHE A 61 -4.54 -0.67 4.72
C PHE A 61 -5.94 -0.12 4.44
N LEU A 62 -6.70 -0.85 3.62
CA LEU A 62 -8.14 -0.74 3.50
C LEU A 62 -8.72 -2.11 3.84
N LEU A 63 -9.60 -2.13 4.84
CA LEU A 63 -10.34 -3.34 5.18
C LEU A 63 -11.32 -3.69 4.06
N ASP A 64 -11.63 -4.98 3.90
CA ASP A 64 -12.69 -5.43 3.00
C ASP A 64 -13.94 -4.54 3.16
N PRO A 65 -14.51 -4.02 2.06
CA PRO A 65 -15.74 -3.23 2.12
C PRO A 65 -16.86 -3.87 2.93
N GLU A 66 -16.92 -5.21 2.99
CA GLU A 66 -17.86 -5.97 3.82
C GLU A 66 -17.75 -5.60 5.31
N TRP A 67 -16.53 -5.39 5.81
CA TRP A 67 -16.25 -5.13 7.23
C TRP A 67 -15.95 -3.65 7.53
N ALA A 68 -15.97 -2.78 6.53
CA ALA A 68 -15.52 -1.38 6.68
C ALA A 68 -16.31 -0.56 7.72
N ASN A 69 -17.56 -0.96 7.99
CA ASN A 69 -18.44 -0.35 8.98
C ASN A 69 -18.85 -1.33 10.10
N ASP A 70 -18.23 -2.51 10.16
CA ASP A 70 -18.56 -3.54 11.14
C ASP A 70 -17.65 -3.38 12.38
N GLU A 71 -18.22 -2.87 13.47
CA GLU A 71 -17.48 -2.65 14.71
C GLU A 71 -17.11 -3.96 15.42
N ASP A 72 -17.84 -5.06 15.18
CA ASP A 72 -17.51 -6.37 15.74
C ASP A 72 -16.24 -6.98 15.12
N ILE A 73 -15.83 -6.49 13.94
CA ILE A 73 -14.55 -6.82 13.30
C ILE A 73 -13.50 -5.74 13.57
N LYS A 74 -13.87 -4.45 13.43
CA LYS A 74 -12.92 -3.34 13.52
C LYS A 74 -12.35 -3.16 14.93
N VAL A 75 -13.18 -3.27 15.97
CA VAL A 75 -12.74 -3.06 17.34
C VAL A 75 -11.70 -4.12 17.76
N PRO A 76 -11.94 -5.44 17.56
CA PRO A 76 -10.92 -6.45 17.82
C PRO A 76 -9.65 -6.30 16.97
N LEU A 77 -9.79 -5.92 15.68
CA LEU A 77 -8.65 -5.68 14.80
C LEU A 77 -7.78 -4.53 15.32
N GLN A 78 -8.36 -3.38 15.62
CA GLN A 78 -7.65 -2.21 16.14
C GLN A 78 -7.02 -2.49 17.51
N LYS A 79 -7.73 -3.20 18.38
CA LYS A 79 -7.18 -3.65 19.67
C LYS A 79 -5.94 -4.52 19.46
N SER A 80 -6.03 -5.51 18.57
CA SER A 80 -4.92 -6.41 18.25
C SER A 80 -3.71 -5.64 17.69
N ILE A 81 -3.94 -4.68 16.78
CA ILE A 81 -2.88 -3.81 16.23
C ILE A 81 -2.14 -3.05 17.34
N ARG A 82 -2.88 -2.47 18.31
CA ARG A 82 -2.27 -1.74 19.45
C ARG A 82 -1.50 -2.67 20.38
N GLU A 83 -2.01 -3.88 20.62
CA GLU A 83 -1.30 -4.88 21.41
C GLU A 83 0.00 -5.31 20.75
N VAL A 84 0.01 -5.52 19.42
CA VAL A 84 1.25 -5.77 18.66
C VAL A 84 2.22 -4.60 18.80
N ALA A 85 1.73 -3.36 18.69
CA ALA A 85 2.58 -2.18 18.83
C ALA A 85 3.29 -2.15 20.20
N ASN A 86 2.55 -2.46 21.27
CA ASN A 86 3.10 -2.49 22.61
C ASN A 86 4.12 -3.64 22.80
N GLU A 87 3.79 -4.84 22.35
CA GLU A 87 4.62 -6.03 22.47
C GLU A 87 5.91 -5.94 21.65
N ALA A 88 5.84 -5.39 20.44
CA ALA A 88 6.97 -5.23 19.55
C ALA A 88 7.71 -3.89 19.71
N HIS A 89 7.21 -3.00 20.58
CA HIS A 89 7.71 -1.63 20.79
C HIS A 89 7.70 -0.77 19.51
N TYR A 90 6.62 -0.82 18.74
CA TYR A 90 6.38 0.00 17.56
C TYR A 90 5.50 1.21 17.89
N MET A 91 5.37 2.13 16.93
CA MET A 91 4.34 3.16 16.99
C MET A 91 2.94 2.52 16.97
N GLU A 92 1.98 3.14 17.66
CA GLU A 92 0.62 2.58 17.82
C GLU A 92 -0.14 2.48 16.50
N ASP A 93 0.19 3.36 15.56
CA ASP A 93 -0.35 3.50 14.21
C ASP A 93 0.51 2.79 13.15
N TRP A 94 1.37 1.84 13.55
CA TRP A 94 2.18 1.03 12.62
C TRP A 94 1.34 0.32 11.56
N ALA A 95 0.06 0.09 11.82
CA ALA A 95 -0.95 -0.32 10.85
C ALA A 95 -2.20 0.54 11.04
N ASN A 96 -2.67 1.21 9.99
CA ASN A 96 -3.81 2.12 10.08
C ASN A 96 -4.62 2.18 8.77
N GLU A 97 -5.81 2.76 8.84
CA GLU A 97 -6.75 2.87 7.73
C GLU A 97 -6.86 4.31 7.18
N ASP A 98 -5.88 5.18 7.45
CA ASP A 98 -5.93 6.61 7.08
C ASP A 98 -6.06 6.83 5.58
N VAL A 99 -5.55 5.88 4.80
CA VAL A 99 -5.67 5.84 3.34
C VAL A 99 -7.14 5.80 2.87
N GLY A 100 -8.06 5.35 3.72
CA GLY A 100 -9.51 5.27 3.49
C GLY A 100 -10.21 6.62 3.36
N VAL A 101 -9.66 7.69 3.94
CA VAL A 101 -10.22 9.05 3.79
C VAL A 101 -10.22 9.51 2.32
N PHE A 102 -9.34 8.92 1.50
CA PHE A 102 -9.18 9.28 0.09
C PHE A 102 -9.94 8.33 -0.85
N VAL A 103 -10.82 7.45 -0.34
CA VAL A 103 -11.44 6.40 -1.16
C VAL A 103 -12.94 6.37 -0.90
N THR A 104 -13.74 6.54 -1.95
CA THR A 104 -15.21 6.39 -1.84
C THR A 104 -15.59 4.93 -1.57
N GLU A 105 -16.77 4.69 -1.00
CA GLU A 105 -17.26 3.32 -0.76
C GLU A 105 -17.30 2.50 -2.07
N LYS A 106 -17.78 3.11 -3.17
CA LYS A 106 -17.79 2.49 -4.50
C LYS A 106 -16.39 2.13 -4.96
N THR A 107 -15.44 3.06 -4.84
CA THR A 107 -14.05 2.82 -5.23
C THR A 107 -13.43 1.72 -4.39
N ARG A 108 -13.72 1.65 -3.08
CA ARG A 108 -13.18 0.61 -2.18
C ARG A 108 -13.56 -0.80 -2.66
N LYS A 109 -14.81 -1.02 -3.08
CA LYS A 109 -15.27 -2.30 -3.65
C LYS A 109 -14.49 -2.68 -4.91
N ILE A 110 -14.35 -1.72 -5.83
CA ILE A 110 -13.57 -1.90 -7.07
C ILE A 110 -12.10 -2.22 -6.75
N LEU A 111 -11.48 -1.52 -5.81
CA LEU A 111 -10.09 -1.75 -5.44
C LEU A 111 -9.87 -3.14 -4.83
N MET A 112 -10.80 -3.63 -4.00
CA MET A 112 -10.72 -4.98 -3.44
C MET A 112 -10.84 -6.04 -4.54
N GLU A 113 -11.84 -5.93 -5.42
CA GLU A 113 -11.99 -6.85 -6.55
C GLU A 113 -10.76 -6.86 -7.46
N ASP A 114 -10.21 -5.70 -7.78
CA ASP A 114 -9.03 -5.57 -8.61
C ASP A 114 -7.77 -6.11 -7.92
N ALA A 115 -7.63 -5.96 -6.60
CA ALA A 115 -6.52 -6.54 -5.84
C ALA A 115 -6.58 -8.08 -5.85
N ILE A 116 -7.78 -8.64 -5.68
CA ILE A 116 -8.01 -10.09 -5.78
C ILE A 116 -7.66 -10.60 -7.18
N LYS A 117 -8.12 -9.91 -8.24
CA LYS A 117 -7.76 -10.25 -9.63
C LYS A 117 -6.27 -10.09 -9.90
N GLN A 118 -5.63 -9.06 -9.35
CA GLN A 118 -4.21 -8.80 -9.47
C GLN A 118 -3.36 -9.89 -8.79
N ASN A 119 -3.89 -10.48 -7.72
CA ASN A 119 -3.39 -11.62 -6.95
C ASN A 119 -1.93 -11.47 -6.47
N ILE A 120 -1.59 -10.28 -5.95
CA ILE A 120 -0.32 -10.06 -5.26
C ILE A 120 -0.58 -10.21 -3.76
N VAL A 121 -0.31 -11.40 -3.23
CA VAL A 121 -0.47 -11.73 -1.81
C VAL A 121 0.80 -11.36 -1.06
N LEU A 122 0.68 -10.51 -0.03
CA LEU A 122 1.78 -10.06 0.82
C LEU A 122 1.83 -10.79 2.16
N TRP A 123 0.68 -11.30 2.61
CA TRP A 123 0.55 -12.15 3.78
C TRP A 123 -0.68 -13.03 3.63
N ALA A 124 -0.56 -14.30 4.03
CA ALA A 124 -1.68 -15.23 4.09
C ALA A 124 -1.52 -16.13 5.30
N SER A 125 -2.54 -16.16 6.14
CA SER A 125 -2.66 -17.04 7.30
C SER A 125 -4.12 -17.47 7.47
N GLY A 126 -4.40 -18.26 8.52
CA GLY A 126 -5.76 -18.69 8.83
C GLY A 126 -6.69 -17.54 9.21
N THR A 127 -6.16 -16.44 9.75
CA THR A 127 -6.97 -15.31 10.26
C THR A 127 -6.92 -14.07 9.38
N LEU A 128 -5.86 -13.90 8.58
CA LEU A 128 -5.57 -12.65 7.90
C LEU A 128 -5.07 -12.91 6.47
N LEU A 129 -5.65 -12.20 5.51
CA LEU A 129 -5.23 -12.20 4.12
C LEU A 129 -4.98 -10.77 3.64
N VAL A 130 -3.73 -10.49 3.26
CA VAL A 130 -3.27 -9.15 2.87
C VAL A 130 -2.84 -9.17 1.41
N PHE A 131 -3.56 -8.42 0.58
CA PHE A 131 -3.20 -8.20 -0.82
C PHE A 131 -2.51 -6.84 -1.00
N ALA A 132 -1.63 -6.72 -1.98
CA ALA A 132 -1.26 -5.40 -2.47
C ALA A 132 -2.47 -4.74 -3.14
N ALA A 133 -2.70 -3.47 -2.84
CA ALA A 133 -3.64 -2.65 -3.60
C ALA A 133 -3.29 -2.68 -5.11
N PRO A 134 -4.26 -2.42 -6.01
CA PRO A 134 -4.00 -2.41 -7.44
C PRO A 134 -2.83 -1.47 -7.77
N VAL A 135 -1.80 -1.97 -8.45
CA VAL A 135 -0.56 -1.21 -8.65
C VAL A 135 -0.81 0.06 -9.45
N GLU A 136 -1.74 0.03 -10.40
CA GLU A 136 -2.18 1.23 -11.14
C GLU A 136 -2.75 2.30 -10.20
N TRP A 137 -3.57 1.92 -9.23
CA TRP A 137 -4.11 2.87 -8.25
C TRP A 137 -3.03 3.38 -7.29
N ALA A 138 -2.11 2.51 -6.88
CA ALA A 138 -0.96 2.92 -6.07
C ALA A 138 -0.07 3.93 -6.85
N LEU A 139 0.20 3.65 -8.13
CA LEU A 139 0.96 4.52 -9.02
C LEU A 139 0.27 5.88 -9.21
N GLU A 140 -1.03 5.86 -9.52
CA GLU A 140 -1.85 7.07 -9.66
C GLU A 140 -1.63 8.02 -8.47
N ARG A 141 -1.75 7.49 -7.24
CA ARG A 141 -1.58 8.30 -6.03
C ARG A 141 -0.16 8.83 -5.86
N LYS A 142 0.86 8.09 -6.29
CA LYS A 142 2.25 8.56 -6.26
C LYS A 142 2.46 9.69 -7.26
N LEU A 143 1.97 9.55 -8.48
CA LEU A 143 2.06 10.59 -9.51
C LEU A 143 1.39 11.90 -9.06
N ARG A 144 0.22 11.82 -8.42
CA ARG A 144 -0.46 13.00 -7.85
C ARG A 144 0.31 13.64 -6.70
N ARG A 145 0.93 12.85 -5.82
CA ARG A 145 1.79 13.39 -4.75
C ARG A 145 3.02 14.08 -5.34
N ILE A 146 3.65 13.52 -6.36
CA ILE A 146 4.80 14.14 -7.05
C ILE A 146 4.37 15.47 -7.71
N TYR A 147 3.19 15.50 -8.34
CA TYR A 147 2.65 16.71 -8.96
C TYR A 147 2.35 17.82 -7.94
N CYS A 148 1.72 17.49 -6.81
CA CYS A 148 1.28 18.47 -5.82
C CYS A 148 2.35 18.83 -4.76
N ALA A 149 3.45 18.08 -4.66
CA ALA A 149 4.41 18.24 -3.55
C ALA A 149 5.43 19.36 -3.77
N GLU A 150 5.76 20.06 -2.68
CA GLU A 150 7.00 20.84 -2.57
C GLU A 150 8.22 19.90 -2.53
N ARG A 151 9.35 20.38 -3.06
CA ARG A 151 10.59 19.60 -3.19
C ARG A 151 11.11 19.13 -1.81
N GLY A 152 11.42 17.85 -1.66
CA GLY A 152 12.03 17.29 -0.44
C GLY A 152 12.08 15.77 -0.39
N ARG A 153 12.57 15.20 0.72
CA ARG A 153 12.78 13.75 0.92
C ARG A 153 11.54 12.89 0.64
N LYS A 154 10.34 13.41 0.94
CA LYS A 154 9.08 12.71 0.67
C LYS A 154 8.82 12.59 -0.84
N ALA A 155 9.14 13.63 -1.62
CA ALA A 155 9.02 13.62 -3.07
C ALA A 155 10.02 12.64 -3.72
N GLU A 156 11.25 12.55 -3.22
CA GLU A 156 12.25 11.56 -3.68
C GLU A 156 11.77 10.12 -3.45
N LEU A 157 11.20 9.87 -2.27
CA LEU A 157 10.62 8.60 -1.89
C LEU A 157 9.40 8.24 -2.76
N ASP A 158 8.53 9.19 -3.06
CA ASP A 158 7.38 8.98 -3.94
C ASP A 158 7.82 8.74 -5.40
N LEU A 159 8.85 9.43 -5.87
CA LEU A 159 9.45 9.23 -7.20
C LEU A 159 10.07 7.83 -7.33
N ALA A 160 10.86 7.40 -6.35
CA ALA A 160 11.46 6.07 -6.33
C ALA A 160 10.40 4.95 -6.32
N ASP A 161 9.31 5.14 -5.58
CA ASP A 161 8.18 4.21 -5.60
C ASP A 161 7.48 4.17 -6.95
N ALA A 162 7.19 5.32 -7.54
CA ALA A 162 6.56 5.40 -8.86
C ALA A 162 7.41 4.70 -9.92
N VAL A 163 8.74 4.90 -9.90
CA VAL A 163 9.70 4.24 -10.79
C VAL A 163 9.69 2.71 -10.60
N ALA A 164 9.64 2.22 -9.35
CA ALA A 164 9.55 0.79 -9.07
C ALA A 164 8.21 0.17 -9.51
N MET A 165 7.10 0.86 -9.30
CA MET A 165 5.77 0.42 -9.75
C MET A 165 5.69 0.37 -11.27
N LEU A 166 6.23 1.38 -11.97
CA LEU A 166 6.33 1.41 -13.42
C LEU A 166 7.18 0.26 -13.96
N LYS A 167 8.28 -0.09 -13.28
CA LYS A 167 9.12 -1.24 -13.65
C LYS A 167 8.34 -2.54 -13.58
N PHE A 168 7.65 -2.76 -12.46
CA PHE A 168 6.77 -3.90 -12.28
C PHE A 168 5.68 -3.97 -13.37
N MET A 169 5.00 -2.86 -13.65
CA MET A 169 3.94 -2.82 -14.67
C MET A 169 4.47 -3.09 -16.08
N LYS A 170 5.62 -2.49 -16.45
CA LYS A 170 6.28 -2.71 -17.75
C LYS A 170 6.65 -4.18 -17.95
N GLU A 171 7.21 -4.80 -16.92
CA GLU A 171 7.59 -6.23 -16.95
C GLU A 171 6.38 -7.14 -17.06
N ARG A 172 5.30 -6.86 -16.30
CA ARG A 172 4.05 -7.62 -16.38
C ARG A 172 3.37 -7.49 -17.74
N LYS A 173 3.44 -6.31 -18.38
CA LYS A 173 2.92 -6.08 -19.73
C LYS A 173 3.80 -6.69 -20.83
N GLY A 174 5.10 -6.88 -20.57
CA GLY A 174 6.08 -7.34 -21.55
C GLY A 174 6.56 -6.25 -22.52
N GLY A 175 6.39 -4.97 -22.18
CA GLY A 175 6.74 -3.87 -23.08
C GLY A 175 6.46 -2.49 -22.50
N LYS A 176 6.86 -1.45 -23.24
CA LYS A 176 6.67 -0.05 -22.86
C LYS A 176 5.21 0.27 -22.50
N LEU A 177 5.06 1.14 -21.52
CA LEU A 177 3.76 1.61 -21.04
C LEU A 177 3.26 2.79 -21.86
N ASP A 178 1.96 2.98 -21.89
CA ASP A 178 1.36 4.18 -22.46
C ASP A 178 1.44 5.30 -21.40
N LYS A 179 2.17 6.36 -21.73
CA LYS A 179 2.38 7.50 -20.82
C LYS A 179 1.08 8.21 -20.48
N GLU A 180 0.21 8.38 -21.46
CA GLU A 180 -1.04 9.11 -21.31
C GLU A 180 -2.05 8.30 -20.51
N TYR A 181 -2.10 6.99 -20.73
CA TYR A 181 -2.84 6.08 -19.88
C TYR A 181 -2.41 6.19 -18.41
N CYS A 182 -1.10 6.07 -18.12
CA CYS A 182 -0.60 6.20 -16.75
C CYS A 182 -0.88 7.58 -16.14
N ARG A 183 -0.80 8.65 -16.94
CA ARG A 183 -1.06 10.03 -16.50
C ARG A 183 -2.54 10.27 -16.16
N THR A 184 -3.46 9.60 -16.86
CA THR A 184 -4.91 9.81 -16.76
C THR A 184 -5.62 8.83 -15.83
N LEU A 185 -4.91 7.88 -15.21
CA LEU A 185 -5.45 7.03 -14.15
C LEU A 185 -6.18 7.89 -13.12
N ASN A 186 -7.45 7.57 -12.86
CA ASN A 186 -8.30 8.32 -11.94
C ASN A 186 -9.43 7.44 -11.38
N LYS A 187 -9.09 6.42 -10.58
CA LYS A 187 -10.12 5.48 -10.10
C LYS A 187 -11.17 6.14 -9.19
N ASN A 188 -10.80 7.21 -8.49
CA ASN A 188 -11.73 7.97 -7.65
C ASN A 188 -12.60 8.95 -8.44
N GLY A 189 -12.11 9.45 -9.58
CA GLY A 189 -12.85 10.30 -10.50
C GLY A 189 -12.83 11.81 -10.18
N PHE A 190 -12.18 12.25 -9.09
CA PHE A 190 -12.19 13.65 -8.66
C PHE A 190 -10.80 14.26 -8.42
N ASP A 191 -9.73 13.51 -8.71
CA ASP A 191 -8.37 13.94 -8.41
C ASP A 191 -7.72 14.76 -9.55
N VAL A 192 -6.85 15.71 -9.19
CA VAL A 192 -6.14 16.58 -10.15
C VAL A 192 -5.09 15.81 -10.94
N MET A 193 -5.23 15.84 -12.27
CA MET A 193 -4.38 15.10 -13.20
C MET A 193 -2.94 15.66 -13.23
N PRO A 194 -1.91 14.82 -13.12
CA PRO A 194 -0.52 15.23 -13.30
C PRO A 194 -0.26 15.83 -14.69
N ASP A 195 0.57 16.87 -14.74
CA ASP A 195 0.99 17.49 -16.00
C ASP A 195 2.04 16.68 -16.75
N VAL A 196 2.34 17.11 -17.97
CA VAL A 196 3.33 16.46 -18.84
C VAL A 196 4.74 16.57 -18.24
N GLU A 197 5.04 17.66 -17.53
CA GLU A 197 6.35 17.87 -16.88
C GLU A 197 6.60 16.85 -15.76
N THR A 198 5.60 16.59 -14.93
CA THR A 198 5.63 15.54 -13.91
C THR A 198 5.94 14.18 -14.55
N MET A 199 5.25 13.86 -15.64
CA MET A 199 5.48 12.60 -16.34
C MET A 199 6.87 12.53 -17.00
N ASN A 200 7.40 13.66 -17.49
CA ASN A 200 8.78 13.73 -18.00
C ASN A 200 9.81 13.52 -16.88
N CYS A 201 9.58 14.10 -15.71
CA CYS A 201 10.43 13.90 -14.52
C CYS A 201 10.48 12.42 -14.13
N VAL A 202 9.32 11.76 -14.04
CA VAL A 202 9.23 10.33 -13.73
C VAL A 202 9.91 9.47 -14.81
N ALA A 203 9.72 9.79 -16.09
CA ALA A 203 10.38 9.08 -17.19
C ALA A 203 11.92 9.23 -17.14
N ALA A 204 12.41 10.43 -16.84
CA ALA A 204 13.84 10.70 -16.70
C ALA A 204 14.44 9.94 -15.51
N ALA A 205 13.75 9.93 -14.37
CA ALA A 205 14.17 9.17 -13.19
C ALA A 205 14.20 7.65 -13.47
N TYR A 206 13.20 7.15 -14.20
CA TYR A 206 13.17 5.76 -14.64
C TYR A 206 14.37 5.42 -15.53
N LYS A 207 14.64 6.24 -16.54
CA LYS A 207 15.77 6.06 -17.46
C LYS A 207 17.11 6.12 -16.74
N ALA A 208 17.27 7.04 -15.78
CA ALA A 208 18.47 7.12 -14.95
C ALA A 208 18.66 5.85 -14.08
N THR A 209 17.56 5.25 -13.61
CA THR A 209 17.60 4.07 -12.74
C THR A 209 17.85 2.78 -13.51
N TYR A 210 17.23 2.60 -14.68
CA TYR A 210 17.22 1.32 -15.40
C TYR A 210 17.91 1.36 -16.77
N GLY A 211 18.37 2.52 -17.24
CA GLY A 211 19.06 2.65 -18.53
C GLY A 211 18.16 2.49 -19.76
N GLU A 212 16.85 2.42 -19.59
CA GLU A 212 15.87 2.21 -20.66
C GLU A 212 14.65 3.13 -20.50
N ASP A 213 13.90 3.36 -21.58
CA ASP A 213 12.68 4.15 -21.52
C ASP A 213 11.49 3.29 -21.05
N VAL A 214 10.72 3.81 -20.10
CA VAL A 214 9.49 3.17 -19.61
C VAL A 214 8.31 3.33 -20.56
N PHE A 215 8.19 4.51 -21.18
CA PHE A 215 7.05 4.88 -21.99
C PHE A 215 7.33 4.74 -23.49
N LEU A 216 6.24 4.53 -24.24
CA LEU A 216 6.18 4.67 -25.69
C LEU A 216 6.45 6.12 -26.11
#